data_AF-X0YQV0-F1
#
_entry.id   AF-X0YQV0-F1
#
_cell.length_a   1.000
_cell.length_b   1.000
_cell.length_c   1.000
_cell.angle_alpha   90.00
_cell.angle_beta   90.00
_cell.angle_gamma   90.00
#
_symmetry.space_group_name_H-M   'P 1'
#
loop_
_entity.id
_entity.type
_entity.pdbx_description
1 polymer ?
#
loop_
_entity_poly.entity_id
_entity_poly.type
_entity_poly.pdbx_seq_one_letter_code
_entity_poly.pdbx_strand_id
1 'polypeptide(L)'
;MKAFVIIPMTDGNPDIGLPYHGHVFCDRFAGRGAYLISGTGAQLLAIDELPGVIGIVAVTESGELRWPELDGEIGEAVRAKLNTWLANHGWPTIPEGWTYRRVIVAIYRRFNDRFDLNNFDVDDVD
;
A
#
# COMPACT_ATOMS: atom_id res chain seq x y z
N MET A 1 15.28 0.24 5.21
CA MET A 1 14.10 1.15 5.30
C MET A 1 12.95 0.45 4.60
N LYS A 2 11.70 0.68 5.03
CA LYS A 2 10.52 0.12 4.36
C LYS A 2 9.52 1.22 3.99
N ALA A 3 8.72 1.02 2.96
CA ALA A 3 7.64 1.94 2.58
C ALA A 3 6.32 1.19 2.35
N PHE A 4 5.24 1.75 2.87
CA PHE A 4 3.88 1.33 2.56
C PHE A 4 3.37 2.11 1.36
N VAL A 5 2.92 1.40 0.33
CA VAL A 5 2.64 1.95 -1.00
C VAL A 5 1.46 1.23 -1.65
N ILE A 6 0.68 1.91 -2.49
CA ILE A 6 -0.26 1.28 -3.43
C ILE A 6 0.31 1.42 -4.84
N ILE A 7 0.45 0.31 -5.57
CA ILE A 7 1.19 0.25 -6.83
C ILE A 7 0.40 -0.57 -7.87
N PRO A 8 0.44 -0.20 -9.17
CA PRO A 8 0.04 -1.08 -10.26
C PRO A 8 0.73 -2.45 -10.21
N MET A 9 0.08 -3.45 -10.80
CA MET A 9 0.59 -4.81 -10.83
C MET A 9 0.78 -5.30 -12.25
N THR A 10 1.87 -6.02 -12.47
CA THR A 10 2.15 -6.78 -13.70
C THR A 10 2.60 -8.18 -13.29
N ASP A 11 1.92 -9.21 -13.81
CA ASP A 11 2.18 -10.62 -13.51
C ASP A 11 2.29 -10.95 -12.01
N GLY A 12 1.36 -10.41 -11.21
CA GLY A 12 1.30 -10.64 -9.76
C GLY A 12 2.33 -9.86 -8.92
N ASN A 13 3.20 -9.09 -9.56
CA ASN A 13 4.27 -8.32 -8.92
C ASN A 13 4.01 -6.80 -8.97
N PRO A 14 4.58 -6.01 -8.04
CA PRO A 14 4.55 -4.56 -8.17
C PRO A 14 5.23 -4.12 -9.47
N ASP A 15 4.50 -3.39 -10.30
CA ASP A 15 5.01 -2.85 -11.57
C ASP A 15 5.72 -1.51 -11.33
N ILE A 16 7.00 -1.61 -10.96
CA ILE A 16 7.83 -0.44 -10.64
C ILE A 16 9.03 -0.27 -11.57
N GLY A 17 9.47 -1.32 -12.27
CA GLY A 17 10.63 -1.24 -13.17
C GLY A 17 11.96 -0.76 -12.53
N LEU A 18 12.01 -0.63 -11.21
CA LEU A 18 13.14 -0.12 -10.44
C LEU A 18 13.69 -1.20 -9.49
N PRO A 19 14.98 -1.17 -9.12
CA PRO A 19 15.54 -2.08 -8.13
C PRO A 19 14.94 -1.83 -6.74
N TYR A 20 14.50 -2.90 -6.08
CA TYR A 20 14.02 -2.90 -4.69
C TYR A 20 14.33 -4.23 -4.01
N HIS A 21 14.20 -4.28 -2.68
CA HIS A 21 14.46 -5.47 -1.88
C HIS A 21 13.18 -5.98 -1.22
N GLY A 22 12.63 -7.09 -1.73
CA GLY A 22 11.49 -7.77 -1.14
C GLY A 22 10.20 -6.93 -1.11
N HIS A 23 9.08 -7.63 -1.07
CA HIS A 23 7.79 -7.00 -0.85
C HIS A 23 6.89 -7.91 -0.02
N VAL A 24 6.03 -7.32 0.81
CA VAL A 24 4.87 -8.00 1.36
C VAL A 24 3.65 -7.43 0.68
N PHE A 25 2.88 -8.30 0.05
CA PHE A 25 1.69 -7.95 -0.70
C PHE A 25 0.44 -8.13 0.16
N CYS A 26 -0.47 -7.18 0.03
CA CYS A 26 -1.77 -7.17 0.68
C CYS A 26 -2.85 -7.02 -0.39
N ASP A 27 -3.17 -8.14 -1.04
CA ASP A 27 -4.26 -8.35 -2.00
C ASP A 27 -4.33 -7.40 -3.23
N ARG A 28 -5.01 -7.86 -4.29
CA ARG A 28 -5.11 -7.20 -5.60
C ARG A 28 -6.54 -6.71 -5.81
N PHE A 29 -6.67 -5.42 -6.12
CA PHE A 29 -7.92 -4.84 -6.59
C PHE A 29 -7.68 -3.89 -7.75
N ALA A 30 -8.50 -4.00 -8.80
CA ALA A 30 -8.44 -3.14 -9.99
C ALA A 30 -7.03 -3.01 -10.60
N GLY A 31 -6.28 -4.12 -10.69
CA GLY A 31 -4.93 -4.16 -11.25
C GLY A 31 -3.86 -3.47 -10.38
N ARG A 32 -4.14 -3.23 -9.10
CA ARG A 32 -3.22 -2.64 -8.12
C ARG A 32 -3.15 -3.49 -6.86
N GLY A 33 -2.06 -3.37 -6.12
CA GLY A 33 -1.87 -3.99 -4.82
C GLY A 33 -1.37 -2.99 -3.78
N ALA A 34 -1.63 -3.27 -2.50
CA ALA A 34 -0.98 -2.59 -1.40
C ALA A 34 0.26 -3.37 -0.97
N TYR A 35 1.42 -2.71 -0.91
CA TYR A 35 2.70 -3.35 -0.64
C TYR A 35 3.46 -2.70 0.52
N LEU A 36 4.25 -3.52 1.22
CA LEU A 36 5.37 -3.08 2.03
C LEU A 36 6.67 -3.42 1.30
N ILE A 37 7.37 -2.42 0.79
CA ILE A 37 8.61 -2.58 0.00
C ILE A 37 9.82 -2.21 0.86
N SER A 38 10.92 -2.97 0.77
CA SER A 38 12.17 -2.58 1.43
C SER A 38 13.20 -2.04 0.43
N GLY A 39 14.03 -1.11 0.88
CA GLY A 39 15.05 -0.47 0.05
C GLY A 39 15.88 0.55 0.82
N THR A 40 16.79 1.20 0.10
CA THR A 40 17.47 2.43 0.52
C THR A 40 16.53 3.63 0.41
N GLY A 41 16.82 4.73 1.13
CA GLY A 41 16.00 5.94 1.04
C GLY A 41 15.88 6.48 -0.40
N ALA A 42 16.97 6.46 -1.16
CA ALA A 42 16.96 6.90 -2.56
C ALA A 42 16.12 5.99 -3.47
N GLN A 43 16.16 4.67 -3.27
CA GLN A 43 15.31 3.73 -4.01
C GLN A 43 13.83 3.95 -3.71
N LEU A 44 13.47 4.12 -2.44
CA LEU A 44 12.08 4.31 -2.04
C LEU A 44 11.53 5.66 -2.49
N LEU A 45 12.36 6.70 -2.50
CA LEU A 45 11.99 8.00 -3.07
C LEU A 45 11.72 7.90 -4.58
N ALA A 46 12.61 7.22 -5.33
CA ALA A 46 12.42 7.02 -6.76
C ALA A 46 11.14 6.22 -7.08
N ILE A 47 10.76 5.27 -6.21
CA ILE A 47 9.50 4.52 -6.35
C ILE A 47 8.27 5.41 -6.11
N ASP A 48 8.29 6.30 -5.10
CA ASP A 48 7.16 7.21 -4.81
C ASP A 48 6.90 8.23 -5.94
N GLU A 49 7.92 8.53 -6.73
CA GLU A 49 7.84 9.43 -7.89
C GLU A 49 7.22 8.77 -9.13
N LEU A 50 7.09 7.44 -9.16
CA LEU A 50 6.59 6.73 -10.33
C LEU A 50 5.09 7.02 -10.60
N PRO A 51 4.69 7.15 -11.87
CA PRO A 51 3.28 7.33 -12.23
C PRO A 51 2.41 6.21 -11.68
N GLY A 52 1.34 6.59 -10.97
CA GLY A 52 0.38 5.65 -10.43
C GLY A 52 0.77 5.01 -9.10
N VAL A 53 1.99 5.24 -8.58
CA VAL A 53 2.35 4.89 -7.21
C VAL A 53 1.72 5.89 -6.24
N ILE A 54 1.23 5.36 -5.11
CA ILE A 54 0.74 6.17 -4.00
C ILE A 54 1.51 5.73 -2.76
N GLY A 55 2.59 6.42 -2.44
CA GLY A 55 3.27 6.24 -1.16
C GLY A 55 2.45 6.76 -0.01
N ILE A 56 2.35 5.96 1.05
CA ILE A 56 1.61 6.28 2.26
C ILE A 56 2.59 6.76 3.33
N VAL A 57 3.60 5.94 3.64
CA VAL A 57 4.60 6.28 4.67
C VAL A 57 5.87 5.46 4.49
N ALA A 58 7.02 6.08 4.77
CA ALA A 58 8.30 5.39 4.91
C ALA A 58 8.63 5.22 6.39
N VAL A 59 9.13 4.05 6.76
CA VAL A 59 9.51 3.68 8.13
C VAL A 59 10.95 3.22 8.16
N THR A 60 11.68 3.63 9.19
CA THR A 60 13.05 3.21 9.40
C THR A 60 13.10 1.80 9.98
N GLU A 61 14.12 1.03 9.59
CA GLU A 61 14.29 -0.34 10.05
C GLU A 61 15.14 -0.34 11.31
N SER A 62 14.50 -0.31 12.48
CA SER A 62 15.16 -0.43 13.79
C SER A 62 15.17 -1.86 14.34
N GLY A 63 14.65 -2.84 13.59
CA GLY A 63 14.39 -4.19 14.11
C GLY A 63 13.21 -4.26 15.09
N GLU A 64 12.47 -3.16 15.28
CA GLU A 64 11.32 -3.10 16.16
C GLU A 64 10.05 -3.61 15.47
N LEU A 65 9.20 -4.31 16.23
CA LEU A 65 7.85 -4.70 15.82
C LEU A 65 6.90 -3.49 15.65
N ARG A 66 7.29 -2.31 16.17
CA ARG A 66 6.46 -1.11 16.18
C ARG A 66 7.24 0.08 15.63
N TRP A 67 6.84 0.56 14.47
CA TRP A 67 7.35 1.80 13.86
C TRP A 67 6.64 3.03 14.44
N PRO A 68 7.36 3.92 15.17
CA PRO A 68 6.79 5.15 15.73
C PRO A 68 6.24 6.11 14.67
N GLU A 69 6.81 6.11 13.47
CA GLU A 69 6.37 6.93 12.35
C GLU A 69 4.90 6.65 11.97
N LEU A 70 4.39 5.46 12.29
CA LEU A 70 3.00 5.10 12.03
C LEU A 70 2.00 5.77 12.98
N ASP A 71 2.45 6.30 14.11
CA ASP A 71 1.59 6.95 15.10
C ASP A 71 1.38 8.44 14.78
N GLY A 72 2.13 9.00 13.82
CA GLY A 72 1.93 10.35 13.30
C GLY A 72 0.69 10.46 12.41
N GLU A 73 0.14 11.68 12.34
CA GLU A 73 -0.95 12.01 11.41
C GLU A 73 -0.48 11.97 9.95
N ILE A 74 -1.34 11.48 9.07
CA ILE A 74 -1.09 11.49 7.63
C ILE A 74 -0.99 12.92 7.09
N GLY A 75 0.10 13.22 6.39
CA GLY A 75 0.29 14.53 5.79
C GLY A 75 -0.79 14.85 4.75
N GLU A 76 -1.17 16.13 4.63
CA GLU A 76 -2.23 16.59 3.73
C GLU A 76 -2.01 16.16 2.28
N ALA A 77 -0.78 16.32 1.76
CA ALA A 77 -0.44 15.95 0.39
C ALA A 77 -0.64 14.45 0.11
N VAL A 78 -0.23 13.60 1.04
CA VAL A 78 -0.40 12.14 0.93
C VAL A 78 -1.89 11.77 1.02
N ARG A 79 -2.60 12.36 1.99
CA ARG A 79 -4.05 12.19 2.15
C ARG A 79 -4.82 12.59 0.89
N ALA A 80 -4.46 13.71 0.25
CA ALA A 80 -5.08 14.17 -0.97
C ALA A 80 -4.86 13.21 -2.15
N LYS A 81 -3.62 12.74 -2.35
CA LYS A 81 -3.29 11.73 -3.38
C LYS A 81 -4.10 10.44 -3.16
N LEU A 82 -4.10 9.93 -1.93
CA LEU A 82 -4.83 8.71 -1.57
C LEU A 82 -6.35 8.89 -1.73
N ASN A 83 -6.92 10.00 -1.28
CA ASN A 83 -8.36 10.27 -1.39
C ASN A 83 -8.83 10.41 -2.83
N THR A 84 -8.02 11.02 -3.70
CA THR A 84 -8.31 11.08 -5.14
C THR A 84 -8.41 9.67 -5.70
N TRP A 85 -7.45 8.80 -5.37
CA TRP A 85 -7.48 7.41 -5.82
C TRP A 85 -8.68 6.63 -5.26
N LEU A 86 -8.94 6.76 -3.95
CA LEU A 86 -10.08 6.12 -3.30
C LEU A 86 -11.42 6.52 -3.93
N ALA A 87 -11.62 7.81 -4.17
CA ALA A 87 -12.84 8.33 -4.78
C ALA A 87 -13.04 7.78 -6.20
N ASN A 88 -11.97 7.72 -7.01
CA ASN A 88 -12.02 7.15 -8.36
C ASN A 88 -12.38 5.66 -8.39
N HIS A 89 -12.24 4.95 -7.26
CA HIS A 89 -12.60 3.54 -7.11
C HIS A 89 -13.87 3.34 -6.25
N GLY A 90 -14.60 4.42 -5.96
CA GLY A 90 -15.85 4.38 -5.20
C GLY A 90 -15.68 4.03 -3.71
N TRP A 91 -14.49 4.24 -3.14
CA TRP A 91 -14.20 3.94 -1.74
C TRP A 91 -14.33 5.18 -0.84
N PRO A 92 -14.70 5.00 0.44
CA PRO A 92 -14.73 6.10 1.40
C PRO A 92 -13.35 6.75 1.55
N THR A 93 -13.33 8.08 1.52
CA THR A 93 -12.11 8.88 1.72
C THR A 93 -11.61 8.78 3.16
N ILE A 94 -10.32 9.07 3.36
CA ILE A 94 -9.65 9.22 4.65
C ILE A 94 -9.87 10.64 5.17
N PRO A 95 -10.49 10.83 6.34
CA PRO A 95 -10.66 12.15 6.95
C PRO A 95 -9.35 12.64 7.58
N GLU A 96 -9.34 13.90 7.99
CA GLU A 96 -8.24 14.53 8.75
C GLU A 96 -8.09 13.91 10.15
N GLY A 97 -6.92 14.04 10.77
CA GLY A 97 -6.63 13.50 12.10
C GLY A 97 -6.34 11.99 12.12
N TRP A 98 -6.31 11.31 10.98
CA TRP A 98 -6.00 9.88 10.93
C TRP A 98 -4.49 9.64 10.96
N THR A 99 -4.07 8.71 11.80
CA THR A 99 -2.68 8.26 11.81
C THR A 99 -2.36 7.36 10.62
N TYR A 100 -1.10 7.31 10.20
CA TYR A 100 -0.65 6.39 9.14
C TYR A 100 -1.02 4.94 9.46
N ARG A 101 -0.91 4.50 10.72
CA ARG A 101 -1.34 3.18 11.17
C ARG A 101 -2.81 2.91 10.84
N ARG A 102 -3.69 3.85 11.18
CA ARG A 102 -5.14 3.71 10.95
C ARG A 102 -5.46 3.67 9.46
N VAL A 103 -4.75 4.48 8.66
CA VAL A 103 -4.87 4.49 7.20
C VAL A 103 -4.46 3.15 6.60
N ILE A 104 -3.27 2.63 6.95
CA ILE A 104 -2.77 1.35 6.43
C ILE A 104 -3.73 0.22 6.75
N VAL A 105 -4.21 0.12 8.00
CA VAL A 105 -5.18 -0.91 8.40
C VAL A 105 -6.49 -0.77 7.62
N ALA A 106 -6.98 0.45 7.40
CA ALA A 106 -8.19 0.68 6.62
C ALA A 106 -8.02 0.28 5.14
N ILE A 107 -6.87 0.59 4.53
CA ILE A 107 -6.55 0.16 3.17
C ILE A 107 -6.47 -1.37 3.11
N TYR A 108 -5.71 -1.99 4.00
CA TYR A 108 -5.59 -3.45 4.07
C TYR A 108 -6.94 -4.15 4.14
N ARG A 109 -7.84 -3.67 5.03
CA ARG A 109 -9.20 -4.21 5.15
C ARG A 109 -10.01 -4.06 3.88
N ARG A 110 -9.93 -2.91 3.20
CA ARG A 110 -10.69 -2.67 1.96
C ARG A 110 -10.24 -3.56 0.81
N PHE A 111 -8.93 -3.80 0.71
CA PHE A 111 -8.40 -4.76 -0.26
C PHE A 111 -8.92 -6.16 0.07
N ASN A 112 -8.70 -6.66 1.29
CA ASN A 112 -9.10 -8.03 1.66
C ASN A 112 -10.62 -8.28 1.76
N ASP A 113 -11.44 -7.26 2.03
CA ASP A 113 -12.91 -7.38 1.98
C ASP A 113 -13.41 -7.60 0.54
N ARG A 114 -12.56 -7.32 -0.46
CA ARG A 114 -12.79 -7.57 -1.88
C ARG A 114 -11.97 -8.75 -2.41
N PHE A 115 -11.38 -9.55 -1.51
CA PHE A 115 -10.68 -10.78 -1.86
C PHE A 115 -11.70 -11.78 -2.41
N ASP A 116 -11.78 -11.87 -3.74
CA ASP A 116 -12.62 -12.85 -4.42
C ASP A 116 -11.88 -14.19 -4.44
N LEU A 117 -12.25 -15.07 -3.50
CA LEU A 117 -11.73 -16.43 -3.43
C LEU A 117 -12.05 -17.23 -4.71
N ASN A 118 -13.02 -16.83 -5.54
CA ASN A 118 -13.35 -17.56 -6.77
C ASN A 118 -12.23 -17.57 -7.82
N ASN A 119 -11.23 -16.67 -7.71
CA ASN A 119 -10.06 -16.68 -8.60
C ASN A 119 -8.91 -17.57 -8.09
N PHE A 120 -9.00 -18.08 -6.87
CA PHE A 120 -8.09 -19.07 -6.33
C PHE A 120 -8.90 -20.36 -6.26
N ASP A 121 -8.68 -21.26 -7.21
CA ASP A 121 -9.36 -22.56 -7.32
C ASP A 121 -9.31 -23.30 -5.97
N VAL A 122 -10.30 -23.10 -5.13
CA VAL A 122 -10.62 -23.96 -3.99
C VAL A 122 -11.65 -24.91 -4.56
N ASP A 123 -11.17 -26.05 -5.06
CA ASP A 123 -11.99 -27.23 -5.21
C ASP A 123 -12.52 -27.57 -3.81
N ASP A 124 -13.68 -27.00 -3.45
CA ASP A 124 -14.47 -27.47 -2.32
C ASP A 124 -15.02 -28.84 -2.74
N VAL A 125 -14.24 -29.87 -2.45
CA VAL A 125 -14.62 -31.27 -2.66
C VAL A 125 -15.70 -31.59 -1.63
N ASP A 126 -16.93 -31.80 -2.11
CA ASP A 126 -18.09 -32.32 -1.35
C ASP A 126 -17.78 -33.64 -0.61
#